data_AF-A0A329U6B5-F1
#
_entry.id   AF-A0A329U6B5-F1
#
_cell.length_a   1.000
_cell.length_b   1.000
_cell.length_c   1.000
_cell.angle_alpha   90.00
_cell.angle_beta   90.00
_cell.angle_gamma   90.00
#
_symmetry.space_group_name_H-M   'P 1'
#
loop_
_entity.id
_entity.type
_entity.pdbx_description
1 polymer ?
#
loop_
_entity_poly.entity_id
_entity_poly.type
_entity_poly.pdbx_seq_one_letter_code
_entity_poly.pdbx_strand_id
1 'polypeptide(L)'
;MESNQNNIPEVKLGQYKGLAVTRHVRGLSEKALDIEMVHQTRLHASYHNSEEGAKRGSRVLLDFAGFMDGKEIPDSRMEKVMVVLGDGKLMPAAEDAIYGHKAGETFRFDFIYPAEFRVPELSGKTAQFEIKLHSVAEKTTPELTEDFAKSLGYASLAAMREAVRAKKMKIHEDAADRAAGQKLLEMAGANLTVAVPEAALDRAADNEMKLLTQRLSRSGISMEQHCKNSRTTADALRAGYRADAERKIRTMYAARAIAEAEGITVRTEEVNNEYRRLSVQQDTPEADIRRVLTPETVAAALAAQKVQRFLLDNAVVASVMDADKE
;
A
#
# COMPACT_ATOMS: atom_id res chain seq x y z
N MET A 1 -34.09 -17.37 -24.30
CA MET A 1 -32.93 -17.27 -23.38
C MET A 1 -33.06 -15.93 -22.68
N GLU A 2 -33.93 -15.89 -21.68
CA GLU A 2 -34.32 -14.65 -21.01
C GLU A 2 -33.71 -14.59 -19.62
N SER A 3 -33.26 -13.38 -19.27
CA SER A 3 -33.11 -12.86 -17.91
C SER A 3 -32.19 -13.60 -16.95
N ASN A 4 -30.88 -13.37 -17.11
CA ASN A 4 -29.95 -13.31 -15.97
C ASN A 4 -29.99 -11.90 -15.37
N GLN A 5 -31.19 -11.39 -15.06
CA GLN A 5 -31.34 -10.18 -14.26
C GLN A 5 -30.80 -10.51 -12.87
N ASN A 6 -29.78 -9.76 -12.45
CA ASN A 6 -29.21 -9.74 -11.11
C ASN A 6 -30.29 -9.97 -10.03
N ASN A 7 -30.34 -11.18 -9.50
CA ASN A 7 -31.29 -11.57 -8.46
C ASN A 7 -30.82 -11.02 -7.11
N ILE A 8 -30.86 -9.69 -6.97
CA ILE A 8 -30.57 -9.00 -5.71
C ILE A 8 -31.79 -9.21 -4.82
N PRO A 9 -31.62 -9.79 -3.62
CA PRO A 9 -32.74 -10.02 -2.72
C PRO A 9 -33.41 -8.70 -2.37
N GLU A 10 -34.73 -8.73 -2.13
CA GLU A 10 -35.47 -7.55 -1.68
C GLU A 10 -34.87 -7.07 -0.34
N VAL A 11 -34.43 -5.81 -0.31
CA VAL A 11 -33.76 -5.20 0.84
C VAL A 11 -34.72 -4.23 1.52
N LYS A 12 -34.97 -4.42 2.82
CA LYS A 12 -35.74 -3.46 3.64
C LYS A 12 -34.82 -2.78 4.65
N LEU A 13 -34.63 -1.48 4.49
CA LEU A 13 -33.83 -0.65 5.39
C LEU A 13 -34.48 -0.60 6.78
N GLY A 14 -33.69 -0.89 7.81
CA GLY A 14 -34.04 -0.60 9.21
C GLY A 14 -33.59 0.80 9.62
N GLN A 15 -33.26 0.99 10.89
CA GLN A 15 -32.68 2.24 11.37
C GLN A 15 -31.23 2.39 10.90
N TYR A 16 -30.93 3.48 10.19
CA TYR A 16 -29.56 3.85 9.78
C TYR A 16 -29.17 5.28 10.15
N LYS A 17 -30.14 6.17 10.43
CA LYS A 17 -29.89 7.54 10.94
C LYS A 17 -29.91 7.57 12.47
N GLY A 18 -29.16 8.49 13.06
CA GLY A 18 -29.10 8.68 14.53
C GLY A 18 -28.39 7.56 15.29
N LEU A 19 -27.63 6.71 14.59
CA LEU A 19 -26.84 5.66 15.23
C LEU A 19 -25.70 6.28 16.05
N ALA A 20 -25.44 5.72 17.23
CA ALA A 20 -24.36 6.19 18.09
C ALA A 20 -23.02 5.54 17.70
N VAL A 21 -21.96 6.35 17.56
CA VAL A 21 -20.62 5.85 17.27
C VAL A 21 -19.56 6.64 18.06
N THR A 22 -18.56 5.91 18.56
CA THR A 22 -17.35 6.52 19.11
C THR A 22 -16.32 6.67 18.00
N ARG A 23 -15.93 7.91 17.72
CA ARG A 23 -14.92 8.30 16.75
C ARG A 23 -13.56 8.40 17.45
N HIS A 24 -12.65 7.51 17.08
CA HIS A 24 -11.31 7.43 17.65
C HIS A 24 -10.30 8.14 16.75
N VAL A 25 -9.79 9.29 17.21
CA VAL A 25 -8.75 10.05 16.50
C VAL A 25 -7.41 9.73 17.12
N ARG A 26 -6.46 9.27 16.30
CA ARG A 26 -5.10 9.07 16.78
C ARG A 26 -4.43 10.41 17.07
N GLY A 27 -3.89 10.57 18.27
CA GLY A 27 -3.01 11.70 18.60
C GLY A 27 -1.74 11.72 17.75
N LEU A 28 -1.09 12.89 17.69
CA LEU A 28 0.22 13.06 17.07
C LEU A 28 1.21 13.53 18.14
N SER A 29 2.15 12.65 18.48
CA SER A 29 3.22 12.99 19.42
C SER A 29 4.24 13.94 18.79
N GLU A 30 4.91 14.74 19.63
CA GLU A 30 6.00 15.61 19.17
C GLU A 30 7.16 14.81 18.55
N LYS A 31 7.43 13.62 19.07
CA LYS A 31 8.45 12.71 18.51
C LYS A 31 8.11 12.25 17.10
N ALA A 32 6.85 11.90 16.84
CA ALA A 32 6.40 11.52 15.50
C ALA A 32 6.50 12.72 14.53
N LEU A 33 6.22 13.93 15.02
CA LEU A 33 6.38 15.16 14.26
C LEU A 33 7.86 15.47 13.96
N ASP A 34 8.78 15.30 14.91
CA ASP A 34 10.22 15.46 14.70
C ASP A 34 10.75 14.49 13.63
N ILE A 35 10.33 13.23 13.70
CA ILE A 35 10.70 12.22 12.69
C ILE A 35 10.20 12.63 11.31
N GLU A 36 8.97 13.15 11.22
CA GLU A 36 8.42 13.63 9.96
C GLU A 36 9.18 14.87 9.44
N MET A 37 9.55 15.81 10.29
CA MET A 37 10.33 16.99 9.88
C MET A 37 11.70 16.58 9.29
N VAL A 38 12.38 15.62 9.92
CA VAL A 38 13.62 15.04 9.38
C VAL A 38 13.35 14.23 8.10
N HIS A 39 12.18 13.58 7.98
CA HIS A 39 11.82 12.90 6.75
C HIS A 39 11.65 13.88 5.58
N GLN A 40 11.07 15.06 5.82
CA GLN A 40 10.95 16.10 4.80
C GLN A 40 12.33 16.52 4.25
N THR A 41 13.36 16.65 5.08
CA THR A 41 14.71 16.97 4.56
C THR A 41 15.24 15.87 3.64
N ARG A 42 15.00 14.60 3.99
CA ARG A 42 15.43 13.44 3.18
C ARG A 42 14.72 13.34 1.84
N LEU A 43 13.45 13.77 1.76
CA LEU A 43 12.67 13.84 0.52
C LEU A 43 13.18 14.94 -0.42
N HIS A 44 13.68 16.03 0.16
CA HIS A 44 14.24 17.17 -0.56
C HIS A 44 15.77 17.12 -0.70
N ALA A 45 16.36 15.95 -0.51
CA ALA A 45 17.78 15.74 -0.75
C ALA A 45 18.10 15.82 -2.25
N SER A 46 19.16 16.53 -2.59
CA SER A 46 19.68 16.65 -3.95
C SER A 46 20.90 15.75 -4.14
N TYR A 47 21.17 15.42 -5.41
CA TYR A 47 22.38 14.71 -5.80
C TYR A 47 23.29 15.66 -6.56
N HIS A 48 24.53 15.79 -6.12
CA HIS A 48 25.56 16.59 -6.77
C HIS A 48 26.70 15.69 -7.22
N ASN A 49 27.24 15.95 -8.41
CA ASN A 49 28.38 15.17 -8.91
C ASN A 49 29.55 15.27 -7.93
N SER A 50 30.19 14.14 -7.65
CA SER A 50 31.31 14.04 -6.73
C SER A 50 32.52 13.41 -7.43
N GLU A 51 33.70 13.93 -7.13
CA GLU A 51 34.99 13.37 -7.55
C GLU A 51 35.53 12.33 -6.54
N GLU A 52 34.83 12.17 -5.40
CA GLU A 52 35.15 11.15 -4.42
C GLU A 52 34.70 9.76 -4.88
N GLY A 53 35.28 8.73 -4.25
CA GLY A 53 34.85 7.36 -4.46
C GLY A 53 33.38 7.17 -4.06
N ALA A 54 32.67 6.32 -4.79
CA ALA A 54 31.28 6.01 -4.50
C ALA A 54 31.12 5.44 -3.08
N LYS A 55 30.07 5.86 -2.38
CA LYS A 55 29.75 5.42 -1.01
C LYS A 55 28.29 4.98 -0.93
N ARG A 56 27.91 4.35 0.17
CA ARG A 56 26.51 4.01 0.43
C ARG A 56 25.64 5.27 0.40
N GLY A 57 24.56 5.24 -0.38
CA GLY A 57 23.67 6.38 -0.61
C GLY A 57 24.04 7.26 -1.80
N SER A 58 25.22 7.08 -2.42
CA SER A 58 25.58 7.74 -3.68
C SER A 58 24.69 7.25 -4.82
N ARG A 59 24.35 8.15 -5.74
CA ARG A 59 23.70 7.80 -7.00
C ARG A 59 24.77 7.67 -8.07
N VAL A 60 24.86 6.51 -8.69
CA VAL A 60 25.85 6.22 -9.73
C VAL A 60 25.16 5.97 -11.06
N LEU A 61 25.79 6.42 -12.13
CA LEU A 61 25.45 6.05 -13.51
C LEU A 61 26.54 5.09 -13.99
N LEU A 62 26.15 3.88 -14.33
CA LEU A 62 27.09 2.84 -14.72
C LEU A 62 26.62 2.04 -15.93
N ASP A 63 27.58 1.48 -16.63
CA ASP A 63 27.36 0.34 -17.53
C ASP A 63 27.94 -0.90 -16.85
N PHE A 64 27.31 -2.05 -17.06
CA PHE A 64 27.86 -3.31 -16.62
C PHE A 64 27.72 -4.38 -17.70
N ALA A 65 28.69 -5.30 -17.75
CA ALA A 65 28.69 -6.46 -18.62
C ALA A 65 29.23 -7.68 -17.87
N GLY A 66 28.55 -8.83 -17.99
CA GLY A 66 28.95 -10.09 -17.36
C GLY A 66 29.72 -10.99 -18.32
N PHE A 67 30.80 -11.58 -17.84
CA PHE A 67 31.64 -12.53 -18.57
C PHE A 67 31.75 -13.83 -17.79
N MET A 68 31.68 -14.96 -18.47
CA MET A 68 31.88 -16.30 -17.90
C MET A 68 32.86 -17.05 -18.80
N ASP A 69 33.94 -17.57 -18.21
CA ASP A 69 35.03 -18.27 -18.94
C ASP A 69 35.57 -17.46 -20.15
N GLY A 70 35.64 -16.13 -20.00
CA GLY A 70 36.12 -15.21 -21.05
C GLY A 70 35.12 -14.91 -22.17
N LYS A 71 33.88 -15.44 -22.10
CA LYS A 71 32.80 -15.12 -23.03
C LYS A 71 31.75 -14.23 -22.37
N GLU A 72 31.26 -13.23 -23.09
CA GLU A 72 30.16 -12.39 -22.62
C GLU A 72 28.90 -13.25 -22.44
N ILE A 73 28.22 -13.07 -21.30
CA ILE A 73 26.97 -13.76 -21.01
C ILE A 73 25.86 -13.05 -21.81
N PRO A 74 25.07 -13.76 -22.63
CA PRO A 74 23.94 -13.17 -23.34
C PRO A 74 23.00 -12.43 -22.38
N ASP A 75 22.52 -11.25 -22.76
CA ASP A 75 21.63 -10.39 -21.97
C ASP A 75 22.18 -9.88 -20.63
N SER A 76 23.47 -10.05 -20.35
CA SER A 76 24.10 -9.55 -19.11
C SER A 76 24.58 -8.09 -19.19
N ARG A 77 24.50 -7.48 -20.37
CA ARG A 77 24.95 -6.11 -20.62
C ARG A 77 23.81 -5.12 -20.45
N MET A 78 24.01 -4.13 -19.58
CA MET A 78 23.12 -2.98 -19.45
C MET A 78 23.94 -1.69 -19.46
N GLU A 79 23.44 -0.69 -20.18
CA GLU A 79 24.08 0.61 -20.31
C GLU A 79 23.22 1.70 -19.70
N LYS A 80 23.87 2.77 -19.22
CA LYS A 80 23.25 3.97 -18.62
C LYS A 80 22.29 3.64 -17.48
N VAL A 81 22.68 2.69 -16.65
CA VAL A 81 21.91 2.26 -15.50
C VAL A 81 22.16 3.23 -14.36
N MET A 82 21.11 3.90 -13.90
CA MET A 82 21.16 4.81 -12.76
C MET A 82 20.64 4.09 -11.51
N VAL A 83 21.49 3.97 -10.50
CA VAL A 83 21.19 3.27 -9.24
C VAL A 83 21.67 4.07 -8.04
N VAL A 84 20.98 3.91 -6.91
CA VAL A 84 21.40 4.46 -5.62
C VAL A 84 21.97 3.32 -4.80
N LEU A 85 23.25 3.41 -4.45
CA LEU A 85 23.94 2.35 -3.72
C LEU A 85 23.32 2.18 -2.33
N GLY A 86 23.02 0.93 -1.94
CA GLY A 86 22.40 0.60 -0.66
C GLY A 86 20.88 0.63 -0.65
N ASP A 87 20.22 0.82 -1.81
CA ASP A 87 18.76 0.68 -1.95
C ASP A 87 18.31 -0.77 -2.20
N GLY A 88 19.28 -1.69 -2.38
CA GLY A 88 19.03 -3.12 -2.57
C GLY A 88 18.56 -3.51 -3.97
N LYS A 89 18.63 -2.59 -4.95
CA LYS A 89 18.36 -2.92 -6.36
C LYS A 89 19.52 -3.65 -7.01
N LEU A 90 20.74 -3.43 -6.55
CA LEU A 90 21.92 -4.19 -6.95
C LEU A 90 22.18 -5.33 -5.96
N MET A 91 22.85 -6.38 -6.44
CA MET A 91 23.29 -7.45 -5.56
C MET A 91 24.37 -6.92 -4.60
N PRO A 92 24.36 -7.32 -3.31
CA PRO A 92 25.28 -6.76 -2.31
C PRO A 92 26.76 -6.78 -2.73
N ALA A 93 27.22 -7.88 -3.34
CA ALA A 93 28.60 -7.99 -3.81
C ALA A 93 28.95 -6.98 -4.93
N ALA A 94 27.97 -6.62 -5.77
CA ALA A 94 28.17 -5.60 -6.80
C ALA A 94 28.21 -4.20 -6.18
N GLU A 95 27.35 -3.91 -5.19
CA GLU A 95 27.42 -2.64 -4.45
C GLU A 95 28.76 -2.50 -3.71
N ASP A 96 29.21 -3.56 -3.04
CA ASP A 96 30.47 -3.58 -2.31
C ASP A 96 31.67 -3.36 -3.23
N ALA A 97 31.63 -3.95 -4.43
CA ALA A 97 32.66 -3.75 -5.44
C ALA A 97 32.67 -2.34 -6.03
N ILE A 98 31.55 -1.59 -5.99
CA ILE A 98 31.48 -0.21 -6.48
C ILE A 98 32.03 0.77 -5.44
N TYR A 99 31.98 0.45 -4.14
CA TYR A 99 32.44 1.37 -3.11
C TYR A 99 33.91 1.72 -3.24
N GLY A 100 34.21 3.01 -3.14
CA GLY A 100 35.56 3.56 -3.27
C GLY A 100 35.98 3.91 -4.71
N HIS A 101 35.28 3.41 -5.73
CA HIS A 101 35.58 3.72 -7.13
C HIS A 101 35.07 5.09 -7.57
N LYS A 102 35.82 5.76 -8.43
CA LYS A 102 35.53 7.12 -8.90
C LYS A 102 34.81 7.12 -10.25
N ALA A 103 34.20 8.26 -10.57
CA ALA A 103 33.65 8.49 -11.90
C ALA A 103 34.74 8.38 -12.98
N GLY A 104 34.43 7.72 -14.08
CA GLY A 104 35.33 7.43 -15.20
C GLY A 104 36.11 6.11 -15.07
N GLU A 105 36.07 5.45 -13.92
CA GLU A 105 36.79 4.19 -13.71
C GLU A 105 36.04 3.00 -14.31
N THR A 106 36.81 2.10 -14.91
CA THR A 106 36.36 0.76 -15.29
C THR A 106 37.12 -0.25 -14.46
N PHE A 107 36.40 -1.14 -13.81
CA PHE A 107 36.97 -2.21 -13.00
C PHE A 107 36.19 -3.49 -13.20
N ARG A 108 36.82 -4.58 -12.78
CA ARG A 108 36.23 -5.91 -12.82
C ARG A 108 36.23 -6.51 -11.43
N PHE A 109 35.17 -7.23 -11.11
CA PHE A 109 35.09 -8.01 -9.89
C PHE A 109 34.49 -9.38 -10.19
N ASP A 110 34.89 -10.36 -9.39
CA ASP A 110 34.38 -11.71 -9.52
C ASP A 110 33.14 -11.85 -8.63
N PHE A 111 32.08 -12.38 -9.22
CA PHE A 111 30.81 -12.64 -8.56
C PHE A 111 30.50 -14.13 -8.61
N ILE A 112 30.23 -14.71 -7.44
CA ILE A 112 29.82 -16.10 -7.33
C ILE A 112 28.30 -16.13 -7.21
N TYR A 113 27.64 -16.71 -8.21
CA TYR A 113 26.21 -16.90 -8.16
C TYR A 113 25.84 -17.86 -7.01
N PRO A 114 24.74 -17.60 -6.29
CA PRO A 114 24.23 -18.53 -5.30
C PRO A 114 24.01 -19.93 -5.88
N ALA A 115 24.10 -20.96 -5.04
CA ALA A 115 23.83 -22.34 -5.45
C ALA A 115 22.40 -22.55 -5.99
N GLU A 116 21.46 -21.71 -5.55
CA GLU A 116 20.08 -21.69 -6.02
C GLU A 116 19.77 -20.35 -6.73
N PHE A 117 20.29 -20.18 -7.94
CA PHE A 117 19.97 -19.02 -8.77
C PHE A 117 18.79 -19.31 -9.71
N ARG A 118 18.07 -18.26 -10.13
CA ARG A 118 16.89 -18.39 -11.03
C ARG A 118 17.22 -19.03 -12.36
N VAL A 119 18.47 -18.91 -12.80
CA VAL A 119 19.00 -19.53 -14.03
C VAL A 119 19.92 -20.69 -13.62
N PRO A 120 19.50 -21.96 -13.80
CA PRO A 120 20.27 -23.13 -13.38
C PRO A 120 21.68 -23.18 -13.96
N GLU A 121 21.87 -22.61 -15.14
CA GLU A 121 23.17 -22.58 -15.84
C GLU A 121 24.18 -21.65 -15.18
N LEU A 122 23.73 -20.70 -14.35
CA LEU A 122 24.57 -19.74 -13.63
C LEU A 122 24.76 -20.14 -12.16
N SER A 123 23.91 -21.00 -11.60
CA SER A 123 23.97 -21.44 -10.20
C SER A 123 25.34 -21.99 -9.80
N GLY A 124 25.95 -21.40 -8.76
CA GLY A 124 27.24 -21.82 -8.22
C GLY A 124 28.45 -21.54 -9.13
N LYS A 125 28.28 -20.86 -10.27
CA LYS A 125 29.38 -20.47 -11.14
C LYS A 125 29.94 -19.10 -10.75
N THR A 126 31.22 -18.91 -11.05
CA THR A 126 31.88 -17.61 -10.94
C THR A 126 31.77 -16.90 -12.29
N ALA A 127 31.23 -15.69 -12.28
CA ALA A 127 31.25 -14.78 -13.42
C ALA A 127 32.06 -13.53 -13.07
N GLN A 128 32.76 -12.99 -14.05
CA GLN A 128 33.46 -11.73 -13.92
C GLN A 128 32.57 -10.61 -14.47
N PHE A 129 32.27 -9.63 -13.64
CA PHE A 129 31.52 -8.46 -14.06
C PHE A 129 32.46 -7.29 -14.28
N GLU A 130 32.36 -6.66 -15.44
CA GLU A 130 32.99 -5.38 -15.72
C GLU A 130 31.97 -4.27 -15.47
N ILE A 131 32.34 -3.31 -14.63
CA ILE A 131 31.56 -2.09 -14.38
C ILE A 131 32.35 -0.90 -14.88
N LYS A 132 31.68 -0.05 -15.64
CA LYS A 132 32.17 1.29 -15.98
C LYS A 132 31.31 2.31 -15.26
N LEU A 133 31.88 3.03 -14.30
CA LEU A 133 31.21 4.17 -13.68
C LEU A 133 31.36 5.41 -14.55
N HIS A 134 30.26 5.95 -15.06
CA HIS A 134 30.27 7.22 -15.79
C HIS A 134 30.22 8.42 -14.86
N SER A 135 29.39 8.36 -13.82
CA SER A 135 29.25 9.45 -12.86
C SER A 135 28.94 8.92 -11.48
N VAL A 136 29.52 9.56 -10.47
CA VAL A 136 29.16 9.40 -9.07
C VAL A 136 28.54 10.71 -8.61
N ALA A 137 27.36 10.65 -8.01
CA ALA A 137 26.71 11.80 -7.40
C ALA A 137 26.45 11.50 -5.92
N GLU A 138 26.88 12.41 -5.06
CA GLU A 138 26.67 12.32 -3.61
C GLU A 138 25.33 12.92 -3.22
N LYS A 139 24.66 12.27 -2.27
CA LYS A 139 23.39 12.73 -1.74
C LYS A 139 23.64 13.81 -0.68
N THR A 140 23.30 15.05 -0.99
CA THR A 140 23.27 16.14 -0.02
C THR A 140 21.87 16.25 0.57
N THR A 141 21.73 15.89 1.84
CA THR A 141 20.46 16.09 2.55
C THR A 141 20.52 17.45 3.25
N PRO A 142 19.60 18.38 2.96
CA PRO A 142 19.60 19.67 3.63
C PRO A 142 19.40 19.50 5.14
N GLU A 143 20.00 20.39 5.92
CA GLU A 143 19.76 20.45 7.35
C GLU A 143 18.37 21.02 7.64
N LEU A 144 17.78 20.62 8.76
CA LEU A 144 16.48 21.13 9.18
C LEU A 144 16.63 22.52 9.81
N THR A 145 16.68 23.56 8.96
CA THR A 145 16.93 24.95 9.36
C THR A 145 15.83 25.91 8.85
N GLU A 146 15.89 27.16 9.28
CA GLU A 146 15.03 28.24 8.76
C GLU A 146 15.17 28.41 7.25
N ASP A 147 16.38 28.25 6.71
CA ASP A 147 16.63 28.39 5.27
C ASP A 147 16.02 27.24 4.47
N PHE A 148 16.05 26.02 5.03
CA PHE A 148 15.34 24.89 4.44
C PHE A 148 13.83 25.15 4.38
N ALA A 149 13.23 25.60 5.50
CA ALA A 149 11.81 25.93 5.54
C ALA A 149 11.43 27.01 4.51
N LYS A 150 12.24 28.07 4.38
CA LYS A 150 12.05 29.12 3.37
C LYS A 150 12.19 28.60 1.94
N SER A 151 13.12 27.69 1.69
CA SER A 151 13.28 27.10 0.35
C SER A 151 12.06 26.29 -0.10
N LEU A 152 11.28 25.76 0.86
CA LEU A 152 10.00 25.10 0.61
C LEU A 152 8.80 26.06 0.60
N GLY A 153 9.02 27.36 0.76
CA GLY A 153 7.98 28.39 0.74
C GLY A 153 7.31 28.67 2.08
N TYR A 154 7.85 28.16 3.20
CA TYR A 154 7.34 28.50 4.53
C TYR A 154 7.99 29.78 5.08
N ALA A 155 7.24 30.52 5.89
CA ALA A 155 7.74 31.75 6.52
C ALA A 155 8.85 31.48 7.57
N SER A 156 8.78 30.33 8.24
CA SER A 156 9.75 29.89 9.24
C SER A 156 9.71 28.37 9.45
N LEU A 157 10.69 27.83 10.17
CA LEU A 157 10.70 26.43 10.58
C LEU A 157 9.48 26.08 11.46
N ALA A 158 9.06 27.00 12.33
CA ALA A 158 7.85 26.84 13.13
C ALA A 158 6.60 26.77 12.24
N ALA A 159 6.48 27.63 11.22
CA ALA A 159 5.36 27.60 10.28
C ALA A 159 5.32 26.29 9.48
N MET A 160 6.49 25.77 9.08
CA MET A 160 6.60 24.46 8.45
C MET A 160 6.12 23.35 9.39
N ARG A 161 6.56 23.37 10.67
CA ARG A 161 6.16 22.38 11.68
C ARG A 161 4.65 22.35 11.89
N GLU A 162 4.02 23.52 12.01
CA GLU A 162 2.55 23.60 12.15
C GLU A 162 1.82 23.09 10.91
N ALA A 163 2.30 23.41 9.71
CA ALA A 163 1.71 22.91 8.47
C ALA A 163 1.80 21.38 8.37
N VAL A 164 2.95 20.80 8.75
CA VAL A 164 3.15 19.35 8.80
C VAL A 164 2.25 18.71 9.85
N ARG A 165 2.15 19.30 11.06
CA ARG A 165 1.24 18.86 12.12
C ARG A 165 -0.20 18.85 11.64
N ALA A 166 -0.68 19.95 11.06
CA ALA A 166 -2.04 20.07 10.55
C ALA A 166 -2.32 19.02 9.45
N LYS A 167 -1.39 18.80 8.53
CA LYS A 167 -1.51 17.78 7.49
C LYS A 167 -1.61 16.36 8.07
N LYS A 168 -0.78 16.02 9.05
CA LYS A 168 -0.79 14.70 9.70
C LYS A 168 -2.04 14.49 10.55
N MET A 169 -2.44 15.50 11.33
CA MET A 169 -3.70 15.47 12.09
C MET A 169 -4.90 15.28 11.18
N LYS A 170 -4.96 15.99 10.04
CA LYS A 170 -6.03 15.79 9.05
C LYS A 170 -6.06 14.35 8.52
N ILE A 171 -4.91 13.73 8.27
CA ILE A 171 -4.86 12.31 7.87
C ILE A 171 -5.43 11.39 8.98
N HIS A 172 -5.14 11.68 10.25
CA HIS A 172 -5.67 10.93 11.39
C HIS A 172 -7.18 11.13 11.56
N GLU A 173 -7.67 12.36 11.39
CA GLU A 173 -9.09 12.69 11.41
C GLU A 173 -9.84 12.02 10.25
N ASP A 174 -9.33 12.10 9.02
CA ASP A 174 -9.93 11.44 7.86
C ASP A 174 -9.95 9.91 8.04
N ALA A 175 -8.93 9.33 8.67
CA ALA A 175 -8.91 7.91 9.01
C ALA A 175 -9.94 7.55 10.08
N ALA A 176 -10.11 8.39 11.09
CA ALA A 176 -11.13 8.24 12.13
C ALA A 176 -12.55 8.33 11.55
N ASP A 177 -12.79 9.29 10.65
CA ASP A 177 -14.05 9.47 9.94
C ASP A 177 -14.40 8.23 9.12
N ARG A 178 -13.43 7.70 8.35
CA ARG A 178 -13.62 6.46 7.58
C ARG A 178 -13.93 5.27 8.48
N ALA A 179 -13.22 5.11 9.61
CA ALA A 179 -13.46 4.02 10.54
C ALA A 179 -14.83 4.13 11.22
N ALA A 180 -15.22 5.33 11.66
CA ALA A 180 -16.53 5.58 12.25
C ALA A 180 -17.67 5.37 11.22
N GLY A 181 -17.51 5.89 10.00
CA GLY A 181 -18.46 5.70 8.90
C GLY A 181 -18.62 4.23 8.51
N GLN A 182 -17.53 3.47 8.46
CA GLN A 182 -17.58 2.02 8.23
C GLN A 182 -18.36 1.30 9.34
N LYS A 183 -18.13 1.64 10.61
CA LYS A 183 -18.86 1.05 11.74
C LYS A 183 -20.35 1.39 11.70
N LEU A 184 -20.70 2.63 11.37
CA LEU A 184 -22.09 3.05 11.17
C LEU A 184 -22.76 2.26 10.04
N LEU A 185 -22.06 2.05 8.94
CA LEU A 185 -22.56 1.27 7.81
C LEU A 185 -22.77 -0.21 8.18
N GLU A 186 -21.87 -0.78 8.98
CA GLU A 186 -22.02 -2.14 9.53
C GLU A 186 -23.23 -2.24 10.46
N MET A 187 -23.46 -1.25 11.32
CA MET A 187 -24.65 -1.16 12.18
C MET A 187 -25.93 -1.05 11.33
N ALA A 188 -25.92 -0.23 10.27
CA ALA A 188 -27.03 -0.15 9.34
C ALA A 188 -27.29 -1.50 8.61
N GLY A 189 -26.22 -2.22 8.24
CA GLY A 189 -26.29 -3.57 7.69
C GLY A 189 -26.84 -4.60 8.67
N ALA A 190 -26.55 -4.48 9.96
CA ALA A 190 -27.11 -5.33 11.00
C ALA A 190 -28.62 -5.09 11.19
N ASN A 191 -29.07 -3.83 11.05
CA ASN A 191 -30.48 -3.45 11.12
C ASN A 191 -31.26 -3.77 9.83
N LEU A 192 -30.57 -4.22 8.77
CA LEU A 192 -31.16 -4.54 7.48
C LEU A 192 -31.95 -5.85 7.53
N THR A 193 -33.17 -5.83 6.99
CA THR A 193 -33.92 -7.07 6.72
C THR A 193 -33.67 -7.49 5.28
N VAL A 194 -32.89 -8.56 5.09
CA VAL A 194 -32.55 -9.11 3.77
C VAL A 194 -32.33 -10.62 3.87
N ALA A 195 -32.78 -11.36 2.86
CA ALA A 195 -32.48 -12.78 2.72
C ALA A 195 -31.14 -12.94 1.97
N VAL A 196 -30.06 -13.20 2.70
CA VAL A 196 -28.76 -13.48 2.07
C VAL A 196 -28.75 -14.94 1.59
N PRO A 197 -28.40 -15.23 0.32
CA PRO A 197 -28.39 -16.60 -0.16
C PRO A 197 -27.36 -17.47 0.59
N GLU A 198 -27.83 -18.52 1.28
CA GLU A 198 -26.98 -19.45 2.04
C GLU A 198 -25.84 -20.01 1.18
N ALA A 199 -26.13 -20.38 -0.07
CA ALA A 199 -25.13 -20.88 -1.01
C ALA A 199 -24.02 -19.88 -1.36
N ALA A 200 -24.27 -18.57 -1.22
CA ALA A 200 -23.24 -17.55 -1.39
C ALA A 200 -22.36 -17.46 -0.14
N LEU A 201 -22.94 -17.59 1.06
CA LEU A 201 -22.23 -17.64 2.33
C LEU A 201 -21.33 -18.88 2.44
N ASP A 202 -21.85 -20.05 2.04
CA ASP A 202 -21.07 -21.29 1.99
C ASP A 202 -19.86 -21.17 1.07
N ARG A 203 -20.08 -20.69 -0.16
CA ARG A 203 -18.99 -20.48 -1.13
C ARG A 203 -17.94 -19.49 -0.61
N ALA A 204 -18.36 -18.41 0.05
CA ALA A 204 -17.43 -17.44 0.63
C ALA A 204 -16.60 -18.07 1.76
N ALA A 205 -17.24 -18.81 2.67
CA ALA A 205 -16.56 -19.48 3.77
C ALA A 205 -15.56 -20.54 3.27
N ASP A 206 -15.95 -21.35 2.28
CA ASP A 206 -15.09 -22.38 1.71
C ASP A 206 -13.87 -21.78 0.98
N ASN A 207 -14.06 -20.65 0.31
CA ASN A 207 -12.96 -19.91 -0.32
C ASN A 207 -11.97 -19.38 0.73
N GLU A 208 -12.43 -18.78 1.82
CA GLU A 208 -11.56 -18.30 2.90
C GLU A 208 -10.83 -19.46 3.60
N MET A 209 -11.52 -20.58 3.83
CA MET A 209 -10.90 -21.80 4.34
C MET A 209 -9.78 -22.28 3.42
N LYS A 210 -10.02 -22.33 2.10
CA LYS A 210 -9.01 -22.71 1.11
C LYS A 210 -7.80 -21.77 1.12
N LEU A 211 -8.03 -20.45 1.18
CA LEU A 211 -6.96 -19.45 1.26
C LEU A 211 -6.16 -19.57 2.56
N LEU A 212 -6.82 -19.84 3.69
CA LEU A 212 -6.16 -20.12 4.95
C LEU A 212 -5.28 -21.37 4.83
N THR A 213 -5.82 -22.48 4.33
CA THR A 213 -5.05 -23.72 4.15
C THR A 213 -3.81 -23.50 3.27
N GLN A 214 -3.96 -22.79 2.15
CA GLN A 214 -2.81 -22.48 1.27
C GLN A 214 -1.73 -21.66 1.97
N ARG A 215 -2.11 -20.67 2.79
CA ARG A 215 -1.14 -19.90 3.60
C ARG A 215 -0.46 -20.77 4.64
N LEU A 216 -1.22 -21.59 5.35
CA LEU A 216 -0.69 -22.47 6.40
C LEU A 216 0.30 -23.50 5.83
N SER A 217 -0.04 -24.13 4.71
CA SER A 217 0.85 -25.07 4.01
C SER A 217 2.16 -24.43 3.59
N ARG A 218 2.15 -23.17 3.13
CA ARG A 218 3.37 -22.42 2.79
C ARG A 218 4.25 -22.13 4.01
N SER A 219 3.65 -21.99 5.19
CA SER A 219 4.35 -21.82 6.47
C SER A 219 4.70 -23.14 7.17
N GLY A 220 4.40 -24.30 6.57
CA GLY A 220 4.64 -25.62 7.18
C GLY A 220 3.72 -25.95 8.36
N ILE A 221 2.62 -25.21 8.54
CA ILE A 221 1.65 -25.40 9.63
C ILE A 221 0.46 -26.18 9.08
N SER A 222 0.04 -27.25 9.76
CA SER A 222 -1.20 -27.95 9.40
C SER A 222 -2.42 -27.19 9.93
N MET A 223 -3.57 -27.39 9.30
CA MET A 223 -4.84 -26.82 9.77
C MET A 223 -5.14 -27.25 11.22
N GLU A 224 -4.85 -28.50 11.57
CA GLU A 224 -5.01 -29.02 12.93
C GLU A 224 -4.12 -28.30 13.94
N GLN A 225 -2.85 -28.06 13.58
CA GLN A 225 -1.93 -27.34 14.45
C GLN A 225 -2.38 -25.89 14.64
N HIS A 226 -2.85 -25.23 13.58
CA HIS A 226 -3.42 -23.89 13.67
C HIS A 226 -4.63 -23.85 14.60
N CYS A 227 -5.56 -24.79 14.46
CA CYS A 227 -6.72 -24.92 15.33
C CYS A 227 -6.34 -25.12 16.81
N LYS A 228 -5.35 -25.99 17.10
CA LYS A 228 -4.83 -26.18 18.46
C LYS A 228 -4.22 -24.91 19.04
N ASN A 229 -3.35 -24.24 18.27
CA ASN A 229 -2.68 -23.02 18.70
C ASN A 229 -3.67 -21.88 18.98
N SER A 230 -4.67 -21.74 18.11
CA SER A 230 -5.71 -20.70 18.19
C SER A 230 -6.88 -21.09 19.09
N ARG A 231 -6.85 -22.27 19.74
CA ARG A 231 -7.93 -22.84 20.56
C ARG A 231 -9.29 -22.80 19.86
N THR A 232 -9.32 -23.18 18.58
CA THR A 232 -10.51 -23.17 17.73
C THR A 232 -10.63 -24.49 16.96
N THR A 233 -11.71 -24.67 16.20
CA THR A 233 -11.94 -25.83 15.33
C THR A 233 -12.13 -25.39 13.88
N ALA A 234 -11.96 -26.30 12.93
CA ALA A 234 -12.19 -26.01 11.51
C ALA A 234 -13.64 -25.55 11.26
N ASP A 235 -14.61 -26.16 11.93
CA ASP A 235 -16.02 -25.78 11.84
C ASP A 235 -16.29 -24.41 12.47
N ALA A 236 -15.68 -24.10 13.61
CA ALA A 236 -15.80 -22.78 14.23
C ALA A 236 -15.18 -21.68 13.36
N LEU A 237 -14.04 -21.96 12.72
CA LEU A 237 -13.41 -21.06 11.76
C LEU A 237 -14.30 -20.84 10.53
N ARG A 238 -14.84 -21.93 9.96
CA ARG A 238 -15.76 -21.86 8.82
C ARG A 238 -17.02 -21.06 9.17
N ALA A 239 -17.58 -21.28 10.37
CA ALA A 239 -18.73 -20.51 10.87
C ALA A 239 -18.38 -19.03 11.05
N GLY A 240 -17.18 -18.71 11.55
CA GLY A 240 -16.67 -17.34 11.62
C GLY A 240 -16.58 -16.68 10.25
N TYR A 241 -15.99 -17.36 9.26
CA TYR A 241 -15.93 -16.86 7.88
C TYR A 241 -17.31 -16.69 7.25
N ARG A 242 -18.25 -17.59 7.55
CA ARG A 242 -19.65 -17.47 7.11
C ARG A 242 -20.29 -16.20 7.69
N ALA A 243 -20.16 -15.97 8.99
CA ALA A 243 -20.71 -14.78 9.66
C ALA A 243 -20.06 -13.49 9.17
N ASP A 244 -18.75 -13.52 8.89
CA ASP A 244 -18.02 -12.40 8.30
C ASP A 244 -18.49 -12.10 6.87
N ALA A 245 -18.71 -13.14 6.06
CA ALA A 245 -19.26 -12.99 4.71
C ALA A 245 -20.67 -12.39 4.76
N GLU A 246 -21.53 -12.86 5.68
CA GLU A 246 -22.86 -12.32 5.86
C GLU A 246 -22.82 -10.83 6.24
N ARG A 247 -21.98 -10.46 7.21
CA ARG A 247 -21.79 -9.06 7.62
C ARG A 247 -21.34 -8.19 6.44
N LYS A 248 -20.36 -8.64 5.65
CA LYS A 248 -19.87 -7.91 4.47
C LYS A 248 -20.96 -7.73 3.41
N ILE A 249 -21.72 -8.78 3.11
CA ILE A 249 -22.82 -8.73 2.12
C ILE A 249 -23.92 -7.78 2.60
N ARG A 250 -24.33 -7.88 3.87
CA ARG A 250 -25.33 -6.96 4.46
C ARG A 250 -24.87 -5.51 4.43
N THR A 251 -23.59 -5.25 4.73
CA THR A 251 -22.98 -3.92 4.67
C THR A 251 -23.02 -3.35 3.24
N MET A 252 -22.69 -4.17 2.25
CA MET A 252 -22.76 -3.79 0.84
C MET A 252 -24.21 -3.49 0.40
N TYR A 253 -25.17 -4.32 0.79
CA TYR A 253 -26.58 -4.07 0.51
C TYR A 253 -27.12 -2.84 1.22
N ALA A 254 -26.72 -2.59 2.47
CA ALA A 254 -27.07 -1.37 3.18
C ALA A 254 -26.52 -0.13 2.47
N ALA A 255 -25.25 -0.15 2.03
CA ALA A 255 -24.65 0.97 1.31
C ALA A 255 -25.46 1.31 0.05
N ARG A 256 -25.80 0.28 -0.74
CA ARG A 256 -26.60 0.46 -1.95
C ARG A 256 -28.01 0.96 -1.64
N ALA A 257 -28.71 0.32 -0.71
CA ALA A 257 -30.09 0.70 -0.39
C ALA A 257 -30.18 2.10 0.22
N ILE A 258 -29.23 2.50 1.06
CA ILE A 258 -29.14 3.88 1.58
C ILE A 258 -28.81 4.86 0.46
N ALA A 259 -27.90 4.52 -0.44
CA ALA A 259 -27.59 5.38 -1.58
C ALA A 259 -28.83 5.62 -2.47
N GLU A 260 -29.60 4.57 -2.74
CA GLU A 260 -30.87 4.67 -3.48
C GLU A 260 -31.92 5.49 -2.71
N ALA A 261 -32.09 5.25 -1.40
CA ALA A 261 -33.07 5.95 -0.57
C ALA A 261 -32.78 7.46 -0.41
N GLU A 262 -31.50 7.84 -0.35
CA GLU A 262 -31.06 9.22 -0.14
C GLU A 262 -30.67 9.92 -1.45
N GLY A 263 -30.79 9.25 -2.60
CA GLY A 263 -30.43 9.82 -3.91
C GLY A 263 -28.93 10.10 -4.08
N ILE A 264 -28.08 9.35 -3.38
CA ILE A 264 -26.61 9.49 -3.46
C ILE A 264 -26.14 8.84 -4.77
N THR A 265 -25.69 9.68 -5.70
CA THR A 265 -25.19 9.24 -7.01
C THR A 265 -23.70 9.55 -7.17
N VAL A 266 -23.04 8.75 -8.01
CA VAL A 266 -21.64 8.96 -8.40
C VAL A 266 -21.60 9.32 -9.87
N ARG A 267 -21.03 10.47 -10.18
CA ARG A 267 -20.88 10.93 -11.56
C ARG A 267 -19.71 10.22 -12.24
N THR A 268 -19.78 10.05 -13.54
CA THR A 268 -18.68 9.47 -14.34
C THR A 268 -17.37 10.23 -14.18
N GLU A 269 -17.42 11.56 -14.00
CA GLU A 269 -16.23 12.37 -13.71
C GLU A 269 -15.55 11.96 -12.41
N GLU A 270 -16.31 11.60 -11.37
CA GLU A 270 -15.76 11.17 -10.08
C GLU A 270 -15.05 9.82 -10.22
N VAL A 271 -15.61 8.91 -11.02
CA VAL A 271 -14.98 7.63 -11.37
C VAL A 271 -13.67 7.85 -12.12
N ASN A 272 -13.66 8.74 -13.12
CA ASN A 272 -12.44 9.07 -13.87
C ASN A 272 -11.38 9.76 -13.00
N ASN A 273 -11.79 10.61 -12.05
CA ASN A 273 -10.88 11.22 -11.08
C ASN A 273 -10.25 10.16 -10.17
N GLU A 274 -11.03 9.16 -9.77
CA GLU A 274 -10.54 8.08 -8.93
C GLU A 274 -9.54 7.19 -9.66
N TYR A 275 -9.74 6.90 -10.94
CA TYR A 275 -8.73 6.21 -11.76
C TYR A 275 -7.41 6.99 -11.84
N ARG A 276 -7.49 8.30 -12.08
CA ARG A 276 -6.30 9.18 -12.07
C ARG A 276 -5.59 9.16 -10.72
N ARG A 277 -6.35 9.23 -9.63
CA ARG A 277 -5.83 9.18 -8.27
C ARG A 277 -5.12 7.85 -7.99
N LEU A 278 -5.72 6.73 -8.35
CA LEU A 278 -5.15 5.39 -8.19
C LEU A 278 -3.90 5.20 -9.06
N SER A 279 -3.90 5.72 -10.29
CA SER A 279 -2.76 5.66 -11.20
C SER A 279 -1.52 6.34 -10.62
N VAL A 280 -1.67 7.56 -10.11
CA VAL A 280 -0.57 8.28 -9.44
C VAL A 280 -0.16 7.59 -8.14
N GLN A 281 -1.11 7.07 -7.37
CA GLN A 281 -0.82 6.42 -6.10
C GLN A 281 -0.06 5.10 -6.24
N GLN A 282 -0.37 4.32 -7.28
CA GLN A 282 0.18 2.97 -7.50
C GLN A 282 1.29 2.94 -8.55
N ASP A 283 1.65 4.09 -9.13
CA ASP A 283 2.56 4.20 -10.29
C ASP A 283 2.21 3.19 -11.41
N THR A 284 0.90 3.02 -11.63
CA THR A 284 0.35 2.06 -12.58
C THR A 284 -0.48 2.81 -13.63
N PRO A 285 -0.29 2.55 -14.94
CA PRO A 285 -1.08 3.20 -15.98
C PRO A 285 -2.58 3.01 -15.77
N GLU A 286 -3.38 4.05 -16.00
CA GLU A 286 -4.85 3.97 -15.86
C GLU A 286 -5.47 2.83 -16.66
N ALA A 287 -4.93 2.54 -17.85
CA ALA A 287 -5.41 1.47 -18.72
C ALA A 287 -5.35 0.11 -18.02
N ASP A 288 -4.28 -0.17 -17.27
CA ASP A 288 -4.11 -1.43 -16.54
C ASP A 288 -5.03 -1.49 -15.33
N ILE A 289 -5.20 -0.37 -14.62
CA ILE A 289 -6.15 -0.28 -13.50
C ILE A 289 -7.58 -0.55 -13.98
N ARG A 290 -7.99 0.02 -15.12
CA ARG A 290 -9.32 -0.18 -15.71
C ARG A 290 -9.58 -1.62 -16.16
N ARG A 291 -8.54 -2.41 -16.45
CA ARG A 291 -8.67 -3.84 -16.78
C ARG A 291 -9.01 -4.68 -15.55
N VAL A 292 -8.58 -4.24 -14.37
CA VAL A 292 -8.79 -4.96 -13.10
C VAL A 292 -10.02 -4.44 -12.36
N LEU A 293 -10.21 -3.12 -12.33
CA LEU A 293 -11.31 -2.45 -11.64
C LEU A 293 -12.28 -1.86 -12.65
N THR A 294 -13.48 -2.44 -12.74
CA THR A 294 -14.52 -1.93 -13.65
C THR A 294 -15.08 -0.58 -13.16
N PRO A 295 -15.64 0.25 -14.05
CA PRO A 295 -16.25 1.53 -13.65
C PRO A 295 -17.35 1.36 -12.60
N GLU A 296 -18.12 0.28 -12.67
CA GLU A 296 -19.19 -0.04 -11.71
C GLU A 296 -18.61 -0.36 -10.33
N THR A 297 -17.47 -1.05 -10.28
CA THR A 297 -16.78 -1.38 -9.02
C THR A 297 -16.27 -0.11 -8.34
N VAL A 298 -15.66 0.80 -9.12
CA VAL A 298 -15.19 2.10 -8.63
C VAL A 298 -16.37 2.97 -8.18
N ALA A 299 -17.45 3.02 -8.98
CA ALA A 299 -18.66 3.77 -8.64
C ALA A 299 -19.30 3.24 -7.35
N ALA A 300 -19.38 1.92 -7.16
CA ALA A 300 -19.91 1.33 -5.94
C ALA A 300 -19.05 1.68 -4.71
N ALA A 301 -17.71 1.66 -4.84
CA ALA A 301 -16.81 2.06 -3.76
C ALA A 301 -16.97 3.55 -3.39
N LEU A 302 -17.08 4.43 -4.39
CA LEU A 302 -17.33 5.85 -4.18
C LEU A 302 -18.71 6.11 -3.56
N ALA A 303 -19.73 5.38 -4.00
CA ALA A 303 -21.07 5.47 -3.42
C ALA A 303 -21.06 5.06 -1.95
N ALA A 304 -20.38 3.95 -1.62
CA ALA A 304 -20.21 3.52 -0.24
C ALA A 304 -19.49 4.57 0.62
N GLN A 305 -18.43 5.21 0.10
CA GLN A 305 -17.75 6.31 0.81
C GLN A 305 -18.68 7.51 1.06
N LYS A 306 -19.48 7.91 0.07
CA LYS A 306 -20.48 8.97 0.24
C LYS A 306 -21.55 8.60 1.26
N VAL A 307 -22.02 7.36 1.26
CA VAL A 307 -22.97 6.85 2.26
C VAL A 307 -22.35 6.85 3.65
N GLN A 308 -21.11 6.40 3.82
CA GLN A 308 -20.40 6.46 5.10
C GLN A 308 -20.32 7.91 5.62
N ARG A 309 -20.02 8.86 4.74
CA ARG A 309 -19.99 10.28 5.11
C ARG A 309 -21.38 10.77 5.52
N PHE A 310 -22.40 10.47 4.74
CA PHE A 310 -23.79 10.78 5.06
C PHE A 310 -24.21 10.21 6.43
N LEU A 311 -23.88 8.95 6.70
CA LEU A 311 -24.17 8.30 7.98
C LEU A 311 -23.47 9.01 9.13
N LEU A 312 -22.20 9.38 8.95
CA LEU A 312 -21.44 10.12 9.96
C LEU A 312 -22.05 11.50 10.25
N ASP A 313 -22.45 12.23 9.22
CA ASP A 313 -23.10 13.54 9.35
C ASP A 313 -24.50 13.46 10.02
N ASN A 314 -25.12 12.27 10.03
CA ASN A 314 -26.43 11.99 10.64
C ASN A 314 -26.35 11.09 11.89
N ALA A 315 -25.15 10.87 12.45
CA ALA A 315 -24.93 10.01 13.61
C ALA A 315 -24.82 10.81 14.92
N VAL A 316 -25.00 10.12 16.04
CA VAL A 316 -24.63 10.63 17.36
C VAL A 316 -23.16 10.28 17.61
N VAL A 317 -22.27 11.22 17.33
CA VAL A 317 -20.82 10.98 17.37
C VAL A 317 -20.22 11.47 18.68
N ALA A 318 -19.60 10.54 19.43
CA ALA A 318 -18.71 10.88 20.54
C ALA A 318 -17.26 10.80 20.04
N SER A 319 -16.48 11.88 20.13
CA SER A 319 -15.08 11.88 19.71
C SER A 319 -14.13 11.66 20.90
N VAL A 320 -13.18 10.75 20.73
CA VAL A 320 -12.12 10.47 21.71
C VAL A 320 -10.78 10.54 20.99
N MET A 321 -9.82 11.24 21.59
CA MET A 321 -8.44 11.21 21.14
C MET A 321 -7.75 10.02 21.80
N ASP A 322 -7.30 9.07 20.99
CA ASP A 322 -6.52 7.93 21.48
C ASP A 322 -5.15 8.44 21.94
N ALA A 323 -4.62 7.83 23.00
CA ALA A 323 -3.27 8.11 23.47
C ALA A 323 -2.25 7.89 22.35
N ASP A 324 -1.21 8.72 22.34
CA ASP A 324 -0.10 8.60 21.40
C ASP A 324 0.50 7.20 21.50
N LYS A 325 0.50 6.46 20.39
CA LYS A 325 1.31 5.24 20.27
C LYS A 325 2.73 5.69 19.96
N GLU A 326 3.64 5.46 20.92
CA GLU A 326 5.08 5.77 20.83
C GLU A 326 5.83 5.16 19.65
#